data_AF-A0A7V8VZB8-F1
#
_entry.id   AF-A0A7V8VZB8-F1
#
_cell.length_a   1.000
_cell.length_b   1.000
_cell.length_c   1.000
_cell.angle_alpha   90.00
_cell.angle_beta   90.00
_cell.angle_gamma   90.00
#
_symmetry.space_group_name_H-M   'P 1'
#
loop_
_entity.id
_entity.type
_entity.pdbx_description
1 polymer ?
#
loop_
_entity_poly.entity_id
_entity_poly.type
_entity_poly.pdbx_seq_one_letter_code
_entity_poly.pdbx_strand_id
1 'polypeptide(L)'
;NHPLDCPVCDQAGECSLQDLSYEHGAVETRYEFARRTFVREDIGPYIQLHMTRCILCYRCIYVADQITNNRVHGILDRGDHSEISTYISKAIDNDFSGNMIDVCPVGALTDRTFRFKNRVWFLKPLDAHRNCEKCAGKVTLWNRGDEVFRVTSRKDEWGEVQSFDGKPGWICNTCRFEKKNTSDWTIEGPTTISRHSVISAGHYVGTVTPPDPLKKVLHGRQPHLLLDIHNISEVNQPDVHLSEIEGPAVGKTFDGEVHASGKNVTDVKIGLGPNKEGTDSTNPER
;
A
#
# COMPACT_ATOMS: atom_id res chain seq x y z
N ASN A 1 11.01 2.09 20.88
CA ASN A 1 9.57 1.75 20.88
C ASN A 1 8.97 1.38 19.52
N HIS A 2 9.46 1.88 18.37
CA HIS A 2 9.02 1.38 17.06
C HIS A 2 9.46 -0.08 16.82
N PRO A 3 8.63 -0.97 16.26
CA PRO A 3 8.93 -2.39 16.07
C PRO A 3 9.90 -2.62 14.90
N LEU A 4 10.56 -3.79 14.90
CA LEU A 4 11.51 -4.20 13.85
C LEU A 4 10.77 -4.91 12.70
N ASP A 5 9.76 -4.24 12.16
CA ASP A 5 8.83 -4.82 11.19
C ASP A 5 9.17 -4.48 9.73
N CYS A 6 10.28 -3.80 9.46
CA CYS A 6 10.60 -3.29 8.12
C CYS A 6 10.47 -4.35 7.00
N PRO A 7 10.90 -5.62 7.16
CA PRO A 7 10.77 -6.62 6.09
C PRO A 7 9.32 -6.99 5.75
N VAL A 8 8.46 -7.00 6.76
CA VAL A 8 7.04 -7.38 6.64
C VAL A 8 6.14 -6.17 6.44
N CYS A 9 6.65 -4.96 6.64
CA CYS A 9 5.90 -3.72 6.46
C CYS A 9 5.64 -3.46 4.97
N ASP A 10 4.39 -3.12 4.65
CA ASP A 10 3.99 -2.82 3.26
C ASP A 10 4.59 -1.49 2.76
N GLN A 11 4.80 -0.54 3.68
CA GLN A 11 5.36 0.78 3.39
C GLN A 11 6.90 0.77 3.28
N ALA A 12 7.54 -0.39 3.37
CA ALA A 12 8.99 -0.48 3.18
C ALA A 12 9.38 0.05 1.80
N GLY A 13 10.43 0.88 1.74
CA GLY A 13 10.89 1.53 0.49
C GLY A 13 10.17 2.84 0.13
N GLU A 14 9.09 3.19 0.82
CA GLU A 14 8.42 4.50 0.73
C GLU A 14 8.11 5.08 2.13
N CYS A 15 8.83 4.63 3.15
CA CYS A 15 8.63 5.01 4.54
C CYS A 15 9.54 6.19 4.89
N SER A 16 8.97 7.34 5.22
CA SER A 16 9.74 8.53 5.61
C SER A 16 10.60 8.29 6.85
N LEU A 17 10.13 7.46 7.80
CA LEU A 17 10.94 7.11 8.98
C LEU A 17 12.18 6.29 8.60
N GLN A 18 12.06 5.42 7.60
CA GLN A 18 13.19 4.62 7.11
C GLN A 18 14.23 5.54 6.45
N ASP A 19 13.77 6.41 5.55
CA ASP A 19 14.64 7.32 4.79
C ASP A 19 15.35 8.31 5.72
N LEU A 20 14.61 8.97 6.62
CA LEU A 20 15.18 9.92 7.58
C LEU A 20 16.11 9.23 8.59
N SER A 21 15.81 7.98 9.00
CA SER A 21 16.71 7.23 9.87
C SER A 21 17.99 6.81 9.14
N TYR A 22 17.94 6.57 7.83
CA TYR A 22 19.12 6.25 7.04
C TYR A 22 19.98 7.49 6.78
N GLU A 23 19.36 8.63 6.50
CA GLU A 23 20.06 9.88 6.19
C GLU A 23 20.61 10.61 7.43
N HIS A 24 19.87 10.58 8.54
CA HIS A 24 20.16 11.39 9.73
C HIS A 24 20.22 10.59 11.04
N GLY A 25 19.82 9.31 11.02
CA GLY A 25 19.78 8.48 12.21
C GLY A 25 21.15 7.93 12.63
N ALA A 26 21.21 7.44 13.87
CA ALA A 26 22.36 6.70 14.35
C ALA A 26 22.31 5.24 13.86
N VAL A 27 23.47 4.65 13.61
CA VAL A 27 23.60 3.27 13.12
C VAL A 27 23.14 2.24 14.17
N GLU A 28 23.40 2.52 15.45
CA GLU A 28 23.13 1.59 16.54
C GLU A 28 22.02 2.09 17.47
N THR A 29 21.23 1.15 18.00
CA THR A 29 20.23 1.41 19.04
C THR A 29 20.82 1.13 20.42
N ARG A 30 20.61 2.06 21.37
CA ARG A 30 20.91 1.85 22.79
C ARG A 30 19.72 1.26 23.58
N TYR A 31 18.59 1.05 22.91
CA TYR A 31 17.36 0.59 23.54
C TYR A 31 17.31 -0.94 23.57
N GLU A 32 17.36 -1.52 24.76
CA GLU A 32 17.38 -2.97 25.01
C GLU A 32 16.09 -3.50 25.67
N PHE A 33 15.23 -2.61 26.15
CA PHE A 33 14.01 -2.99 26.84
C PHE A 33 12.92 -3.50 25.90
N ALA A 34 11.89 -4.12 26.49
CA ALA A 34 10.68 -4.47 25.76
C ALA A 34 10.08 -3.21 25.13
N ARG A 35 9.68 -3.34 23.85
CA ARG A 35 8.96 -2.28 23.13
C ARG A 35 7.48 -2.37 23.47
N ARG A 36 6.79 -1.24 23.45
CA ARG A 36 5.33 -1.21 23.61
C ARG A 36 4.63 -2.03 22.52
N THR A 37 3.54 -2.69 22.90
CA THR A 37 2.67 -3.46 22.02
C THR A 37 1.23 -3.01 22.22
N PHE A 38 0.44 -3.05 21.15
CA PHE A 38 -0.97 -2.67 21.17
C PHE A 38 -1.82 -3.82 20.64
N VAL A 39 -3.07 -3.88 21.11
CA VAL A 39 -4.05 -4.82 20.58
C VAL A 39 -4.44 -4.36 19.17
N ARG A 40 -4.60 -5.33 18.25
CA ARG A 40 -5.06 -5.01 16.90
C ARG A 40 -6.54 -4.66 16.94
N GLU A 41 -6.88 -3.54 16.31
CA GLU A 41 -8.24 -3.08 16.11
C GLU A 41 -8.55 -3.04 14.61
N ASP A 42 -9.78 -3.42 14.25
CA ASP A 42 -10.30 -3.22 12.90
C ASP A 42 -11.08 -1.90 12.82
N ILE A 43 -10.57 -1.00 11.99
CA ILE A 43 -11.10 0.34 11.78
C ILE A 43 -11.86 0.45 10.45
N GLY A 44 -12.04 -0.64 9.71
CA GLY A 44 -12.89 -0.69 8.52
C GLY A 44 -12.33 -1.50 7.34
N PRO A 45 -13.10 -1.57 6.24
CA PRO A 45 -12.80 -2.49 5.12
C PRO A 45 -11.65 -2.03 4.23
N TYR A 46 -11.32 -0.73 4.22
CA TYR A 46 -10.31 -0.16 3.32
C TYR A 46 -8.95 0.08 3.97
N ILE A 47 -8.93 0.42 5.26
CA ILE A 47 -7.72 0.86 5.96
C ILE A 47 -7.38 -0.14 7.05
N GLN A 48 -6.13 -0.62 7.06
CA GLN A 48 -5.62 -1.45 8.13
C GLN A 48 -4.74 -0.63 9.05
N LEU A 49 -5.06 -0.67 10.34
CA LEU A 49 -4.27 -0.07 11.42
C LEU A 49 -3.27 -1.08 12.00
N HIS A 50 -2.02 -0.65 12.13
CA HIS A 50 -0.92 -1.29 12.87
C HIS A 50 -0.36 -0.28 13.87
N MET A 51 -1.03 -0.18 15.02
CA MET A 51 -0.73 0.86 16.01
C MET A 51 0.70 0.77 16.57
N THR A 52 1.29 -0.43 16.65
CA THR A 52 2.69 -0.62 17.07
C THR A 52 3.68 0.16 16.22
N ARG A 53 3.40 0.35 14.93
CA ARG A 53 4.24 1.10 13.99
C ARG A 53 4.00 2.62 14.06
N CYS A 54 2.90 3.06 14.67
CA CYS A 54 2.57 4.48 14.74
C CYS A 54 3.53 5.24 15.66
N ILE A 55 4.01 6.37 15.16
CA ILE A 55 4.89 7.31 15.88
C ILE A 55 4.13 8.48 16.51
N LEU A 56 2.79 8.45 16.52
CA LEU A 56 1.93 9.49 17.09
C LEU A 56 2.21 10.90 16.53
N CYS A 57 2.44 11.01 15.21
CA CYS A 57 2.66 12.31 14.54
C CYS A 57 1.38 13.14 14.33
N TYR A 58 0.21 12.57 14.63
CA TYR A 58 -1.12 13.19 14.50
C TYR A 58 -1.56 13.61 13.08
N ARG A 59 -0.74 13.41 12.04
CA ARG A 59 -1.11 13.84 10.68
C ARG A 59 -2.42 13.24 10.19
N CYS A 60 -2.68 11.95 10.44
CA CYS A 60 -3.93 11.30 10.02
C CYS A 60 -5.18 11.89 10.69
N ILE A 61 -5.05 12.32 11.95
CA ILE A 61 -6.13 12.94 12.72
C ILE A 61 -6.46 14.31 12.12
N TYR A 62 -5.45 15.14 11.88
CA TYR A 62 -5.64 16.46 11.28
C TYR A 62 -6.22 16.38 9.87
N VAL A 63 -5.74 15.45 9.05
CA VAL A 63 -6.24 15.24 7.69
C VAL A 63 -7.70 14.80 7.70
N ALA A 64 -8.08 13.88 8.58
CA ALA A 64 -9.48 13.50 8.70
C ALA A 64 -10.36 14.65 9.19
N ASP A 65 -9.89 15.45 10.16
CA ASP A 65 -10.61 16.62 10.65
C ASP A 65 -10.81 17.69 9.56
N GLN A 66 -9.84 17.85 8.67
CA GLN A 66 -9.89 18.84 7.58
C GLN A 66 -10.71 18.38 6.37
N ILE A 67 -10.62 17.10 6.01
CA ILE A 67 -11.19 16.60 4.74
C ILE A 67 -12.56 15.96 4.96
N THR A 68 -12.80 15.35 6.12
CA THR A 68 -14.04 14.61 6.37
C THR A 68 -15.01 15.42 7.22
N ASN A 69 -16.31 15.28 6.95
CA ASN A 69 -17.34 16.03 7.68
C ASN A 69 -17.36 15.74 9.18
N ASN A 70 -17.04 14.50 9.57
CA ASN A 70 -16.99 14.08 10.97
C ASN A 70 -15.77 13.18 11.18
N ARG A 71 -14.91 13.55 12.12
CA ARG A 71 -13.79 12.72 12.53
C ARG A 71 -14.25 11.56 13.40
N VAL A 72 -13.83 10.33 13.05
CA VAL A 72 -14.24 9.09 13.74
C VAL A 72 -13.14 8.53 14.67
N HIS A 73 -11.87 8.82 14.38
CA HIS A 73 -10.73 8.31 15.14
C HIS A 73 -9.97 9.43 15.86
N GLY A 74 -9.30 9.10 16.95
CA GLY A 74 -8.58 10.06 17.79
C GLY A 74 -7.49 9.41 18.62
N ILE A 75 -6.93 10.19 19.55
CA ILE A 75 -5.93 9.71 20.50
C ILE A 75 -6.67 9.23 21.74
N LEU A 76 -6.43 8.00 22.12
CA LEU A 76 -6.84 7.44 23.41
C LEU A 76 -5.62 7.37 24.32
N ASP A 77 -5.89 7.34 25.62
CA ASP A 77 -4.89 7.26 26.69
C ASP A 77 -3.81 8.35 26.66
N ARG A 78 -2.80 8.20 27.53
CA ARG A 78 -1.73 9.19 27.74
C ARG A 78 -0.38 8.52 27.94
N GLY A 79 0.69 9.20 27.54
CA GLY A 79 2.06 8.75 27.70
C GLY A 79 2.43 7.61 26.75
N ASP A 80 3.17 6.61 27.24
CA ASP A 80 3.63 5.50 26.40
C ASP A 80 2.49 4.61 25.88
N HIS A 81 1.35 4.62 26.58
CA HIS A 81 0.12 3.91 26.22
C HIS A 81 -0.75 4.66 25.22
N SER A 82 -0.38 5.87 24.79
CA SER A 82 -1.20 6.61 23.83
C SER A 82 -1.33 5.86 22.50
N GLU A 83 -2.57 5.73 22.04
CA GLU A 83 -2.91 5.07 20.79
C GLU A 83 -3.88 5.84 19.92
N ILE A 84 -3.76 5.61 18.61
CA ILE A 84 -4.74 6.09 17.64
C ILE A 84 -5.77 4.98 17.46
N SER A 85 -7.01 5.25 17.84
CA SER A 85 -8.10 4.27 17.83
C SER A 85 -9.45 4.96 17.58
N THR A 86 -10.49 4.19 17.28
CA THR A 86 -11.88 4.66 17.27
C THR A 86 -12.50 4.39 18.64
N TYR A 87 -12.89 5.44 19.38
CA TYR A 87 -13.35 5.31 20.78
C TYR A 87 -14.48 4.26 20.98
N ILE A 88 -15.35 4.15 19.99
CA ILE A 88 -16.25 3.01 19.81
C ILE A 88 -15.73 2.36 18.54
N SER A 89 -15.56 1.04 18.52
CA SER A 89 -15.11 0.18 17.41
C SER A 89 -16.00 0.32 16.16
N LYS A 90 -16.07 1.53 15.63
CA LYS A 90 -16.85 1.99 14.50
C LYS A 90 -15.89 2.01 13.34
N ALA A 91 -16.33 1.41 12.24
CA ALA A 91 -15.63 1.52 10.99
C ALA A 91 -15.56 2.99 10.57
N ILE A 92 -14.41 3.38 10.02
CA ILE A 92 -14.23 4.68 9.39
C ILE A 92 -14.99 4.66 8.06
N ASP A 93 -16.19 5.23 8.08
CA ASP A 93 -17.15 5.23 6.95
C ASP A 93 -17.17 6.55 6.16
N ASN A 94 -16.07 7.29 6.16
CA ASN A 94 -15.99 8.57 5.46
C ASN A 94 -15.53 8.39 4.01
N ASP A 95 -16.18 9.06 3.06
CA ASP A 95 -15.90 9.01 1.60
C ASP A 95 -14.44 9.36 1.20
N PHE A 96 -13.71 10.08 2.06
CA PHE A 96 -12.32 10.51 1.82
C PHE A 96 -11.33 9.94 2.84
N SER A 97 -11.73 8.92 3.61
CA SER A 97 -10.91 8.35 4.68
C SER A 97 -9.59 7.76 4.19
N GLY A 98 -9.56 7.21 2.97
CA GLY A 98 -8.37 6.59 2.39
C GLY A 98 -7.17 7.53 2.25
N ASN A 99 -7.39 8.85 2.24
CA ASN A 99 -6.32 9.85 2.17
C ASN A 99 -5.44 9.89 3.43
N MET A 100 -5.91 9.34 4.55
CA MET A 100 -5.08 9.19 5.74
C MET A 100 -3.88 8.25 5.52
N ILE A 101 -3.99 7.30 4.59
CA ILE A 101 -2.89 6.40 4.23
C ILE A 101 -1.75 7.20 3.58
N ASP A 102 -2.07 8.10 2.63
CA ASP A 102 -1.06 8.87 1.88
C ASP A 102 -0.21 9.77 2.76
N VAL A 103 -0.80 10.27 3.86
CA VAL A 103 -0.15 11.20 4.79
C VAL A 103 0.56 10.48 5.93
N CYS A 104 0.32 9.18 6.12
CA CYS A 104 1.00 8.42 7.16
C CYS A 104 2.49 8.28 6.81
N PRO A 105 3.43 8.82 7.62
CA PRO A 105 4.86 8.76 7.29
C PRO A 105 5.48 7.38 7.58
N VAL A 106 4.71 6.47 8.19
CA VAL A 106 5.10 5.13 8.64
C VAL A 106 3.99 4.13 8.31
N GLY A 107 4.32 2.85 8.24
CA GLY A 107 3.38 1.76 7.90
C GLY A 107 2.33 1.42 8.96
N ALA A 108 1.81 2.42 9.66
CA ALA A 108 0.75 2.27 10.66
C ALA A 108 -0.64 2.25 10.02
N LEU A 109 -0.89 3.10 9.02
CA LEU A 109 -2.13 3.08 8.23
C LEU A 109 -1.79 2.60 6.83
N THR A 110 -2.32 1.44 6.44
CA THR A 110 -2.01 0.80 5.16
C THR A 110 -3.29 0.46 4.39
N ASP A 111 -3.21 0.43 3.07
CA ASP A 111 -4.33 0.05 2.20
C ASP A 111 -4.56 -1.47 2.25
N ARG A 112 -5.73 -1.90 2.75
CA ARG A 112 -6.11 -3.32 2.84
C ARG A 112 -6.14 -4.00 1.48
N THR A 113 -6.48 -3.26 0.42
CA THR A 113 -6.67 -3.80 -0.92
C THR A 113 -5.36 -4.00 -1.68
N PHE A 114 -4.28 -3.37 -1.23
CA PHE A 114 -2.92 -3.44 -1.82
C PHE A 114 -1.95 -4.25 -0.96
N ARG A 115 -2.18 -4.28 0.36
CA ARG A 115 -1.33 -4.92 1.36
C ARG A 115 -0.79 -6.27 0.92
N PHE A 116 0.54 -6.41 0.92
CA PHE A 116 1.26 -7.65 0.62
C PHE A 116 1.11 -8.20 -0.79
N LYS A 117 0.41 -7.51 -1.70
CA LYS A 117 0.29 -7.93 -3.10
C LYS A 117 1.57 -7.65 -3.88
N ASN A 118 2.24 -6.54 -3.57
CA ASN A 118 3.48 -6.17 -4.25
C ASN A 118 4.31 -5.19 -3.39
N ARG A 119 5.54 -4.89 -3.83
CA ARG A 119 6.38 -3.84 -3.24
C ARG A 119 6.52 -2.67 -4.21
N VAL A 120 6.66 -1.48 -3.66
CA VAL A 120 6.62 -0.22 -4.42
C VAL A 120 7.73 -0.08 -5.47
N TRP A 121 8.90 -0.66 -5.23
CA TRP A 121 10.00 -0.66 -6.20
C TRP A 121 9.78 -1.60 -7.40
N PHE A 122 8.77 -2.47 -7.38
CA PHE A 122 8.36 -3.27 -8.54
C PHE A 122 7.23 -2.63 -9.35
N LEU A 123 6.64 -1.55 -8.85
CA LEU A 123 5.51 -0.87 -9.46
C LEU A 123 6.00 0.35 -10.23
N LYS A 124 5.41 0.59 -11.40
CA LYS A 124 5.65 1.74 -12.27
C LYS A 124 4.59 2.80 -11.96
N PRO A 125 4.94 3.93 -11.31
CA PRO A 125 4.01 5.01 -11.08
C PRO A 125 3.75 5.80 -12.37
N LEU A 126 2.49 5.96 -12.71
CA LEU A 126 2.02 6.71 -13.88
C LEU A 126 1.03 7.78 -13.42
N ASP A 127 1.20 8.99 -13.91
CA ASP A 127 0.24 10.06 -13.73
C ASP A 127 -0.96 9.80 -14.65
N ALA A 128 -2.15 9.75 -14.06
CA ALA A 128 -3.40 9.54 -14.78
C ALA A 128 -4.52 10.40 -14.23
N HIS A 129 -5.58 10.59 -15.03
CA HIS A 129 -6.78 11.28 -14.59
C HIS A 129 -8.05 10.58 -15.03
N ARG A 130 -9.14 10.88 -14.32
CA ARG A 130 -10.50 10.46 -14.63
C ARG A 130 -11.45 11.61 -14.29
N ASN A 131 -12.55 11.72 -15.03
CA ASN A 131 -13.65 12.60 -14.66
C ASN A 131 -14.43 11.99 -13.48
N CYS A 132 -14.28 12.55 -12.29
CA CYS A 132 -15.01 12.15 -11.09
C CYS A 132 -15.84 13.33 -10.58
N GLU A 133 -17.08 13.07 -10.17
CA GLU A 133 -17.96 14.09 -9.61
C GLU A 133 -17.57 14.52 -8.19
N LYS A 134 -16.91 13.62 -7.44
CA LYS A 134 -16.60 13.82 -6.02
C LYS A 134 -15.22 14.44 -5.76
N CYS A 135 -14.24 14.22 -6.64
CA CYS A 135 -12.85 14.62 -6.40
C CYS A 135 -12.18 15.17 -7.66
N ALA A 136 -10.98 15.73 -7.52
CA ALA A 136 -10.21 16.28 -8.64
C ALA A 136 -9.86 15.25 -9.73
N GLY A 137 -9.94 13.96 -9.41
CA GLY A 137 -9.80 12.87 -10.38
C GLY A 137 -8.38 12.67 -10.93
N LYS A 138 -7.39 13.44 -10.45
CA LYS A 138 -5.97 13.30 -10.80
C LYS A 138 -5.25 12.42 -9.79
N VAL A 139 -4.62 11.36 -10.26
CA VAL A 139 -4.02 10.31 -9.43
C VAL A 139 -2.63 9.92 -9.93
N THR A 140 -1.91 9.20 -9.07
CA THR A 140 -0.78 8.35 -9.44
C THR A 140 -1.25 6.90 -9.43
N LEU A 141 -1.19 6.22 -10.58
CA LEU A 141 -1.47 4.80 -10.73
C LEU A 141 -0.18 4.01 -10.53
N TRP A 142 -0.25 2.96 -9.72
CA TRP A 142 0.89 2.08 -9.48
C TRP A 142 0.68 0.76 -10.21
N ASN A 143 1.32 0.63 -11.38
CA ASN A 143 1.07 -0.46 -12.30
C ASN A 143 2.22 -1.46 -12.35
N ARG A 144 1.93 -2.72 -12.62
CA ARG A 144 2.93 -3.71 -13.03
C ARG A 144 2.36 -4.51 -14.18
N GLY A 145 3.00 -4.39 -15.35
CA GLY A 145 2.38 -4.83 -16.60
C GLY A 145 1.17 -3.94 -16.90
N ASP A 146 0.06 -4.56 -17.26
CA ASP A 146 -1.19 -3.88 -17.60
C ASP A 146 -2.17 -3.76 -16.41
N GLU A 147 -1.76 -4.22 -15.23
CA GLU A 147 -2.58 -4.25 -14.02
C GLU A 147 -2.24 -3.10 -13.05
N VAL A 148 -3.29 -2.50 -12.48
CA VAL A 148 -3.17 -1.46 -11.43
C VAL A 148 -3.27 -2.11 -10.05
N PHE A 149 -2.21 -1.98 -9.25
CA PHE A 149 -2.17 -2.53 -7.90
C PHE A 149 -2.75 -1.55 -6.86
N ARG A 150 -2.40 -0.27 -7.01
CA ARG A 150 -2.75 0.82 -6.07
C ARG A 150 -2.97 2.13 -6.81
N VAL A 151 -3.86 2.96 -6.25
CA VAL A 151 -4.10 4.34 -6.69
C VAL A 151 -3.82 5.27 -5.52
N THR A 152 -2.99 6.30 -5.72
CA THR A 152 -2.68 7.30 -4.69
C THR A 152 -2.91 8.72 -5.22
N SER A 153 -3.00 9.69 -4.32
CA SER A 153 -3.02 11.11 -4.69
C SER A 153 -1.67 11.48 -5.32
N ARG A 154 -1.66 12.44 -6.25
CA ARG A 154 -0.40 12.99 -6.77
C ARG A 154 0.30 13.82 -5.69
N LYS A 155 1.60 13.64 -5.58
CA LYS A 155 2.45 14.36 -4.62
C LYS A 155 3.36 15.36 -5.33
N ASP A 156 3.63 16.48 -4.70
CA ASP A 156 4.62 17.44 -5.15
C ASP A 156 6.04 17.00 -4.74
N GLU A 157 7.04 17.83 -5.07
CA GLU A 157 8.45 17.59 -4.73
C GLU A 157 8.73 17.56 -3.22
N TRP A 158 7.82 18.11 -2.40
CA TRP A 158 7.91 18.14 -0.94
C TRP A 158 7.16 16.97 -0.29
N GLY A 159 6.54 16.10 -1.09
CA GLY A 159 5.76 14.96 -0.61
C GLY A 159 4.35 15.33 -0.13
N GLU A 160 3.91 16.56 -0.36
CA GLU A 160 2.56 17.05 -0.06
C GLU A 160 1.63 16.80 -1.26
N VAL A 161 0.30 16.78 -1.02
CA VAL A 161 -0.66 16.53 -2.11
C VAL A 161 -0.72 17.74 -3.05
N GLN A 162 -0.54 17.48 -4.34
CA GLN A 162 -0.59 18.51 -5.37
C GLN A 162 -1.93 19.24 -5.35
N SER A 163 -1.88 20.56 -5.52
CA SER A 163 -3.09 21.38 -5.64
C SER A 163 -3.44 21.61 -7.10
N PHE A 164 -4.72 21.49 -7.43
CA PHE A 164 -5.28 21.76 -8.74
C PHE A 164 -6.37 22.81 -8.59
N ASP A 165 -6.34 23.86 -9.41
CA ASP A 165 -7.34 24.93 -9.41
C ASP A 165 -7.56 25.57 -8.02
N GLY A 166 -6.47 25.73 -7.26
CA GLY A 166 -6.48 26.32 -5.92
C GLY A 166 -7.03 25.41 -4.81
N LYS A 167 -7.32 24.13 -5.10
CA LYS A 167 -7.77 23.14 -4.12
C LYS A 167 -6.80 21.95 -4.06
N PRO A 168 -6.58 21.36 -2.88
CA PRO A 168 -5.77 20.16 -2.78
C PRO A 168 -6.40 18.99 -3.54
N GLY A 169 -5.60 18.25 -4.29
CA GLY A 169 -5.99 17.14 -5.17
C GLY A 169 -6.32 15.84 -4.45
N TRP A 170 -7.02 15.90 -3.32
CA TRP A 170 -7.47 14.71 -2.60
C TRP A 170 -8.42 13.87 -3.44
N ILE A 171 -8.37 12.56 -3.23
CA ILE A 171 -9.15 11.59 -4.02
C ILE A 171 -10.19 10.90 -3.15
N CYS A 172 -11.35 10.59 -3.73
CA CYS A 172 -12.39 9.85 -3.02
C CYS A 172 -12.05 8.36 -2.92
N ASN A 173 -12.64 7.67 -1.94
CA ASN A 173 -12.45 6.24 -1.71
C ASN A 173 -12.81 5.39 -2.93
N THR A 174 -13.84 5.76 -3.68
CA THR A 174 -14.21 5.08 -4.94
C THR A 174 -13.07 5.12 -5.96
N CYS A 175 -12.44 6.28 -6.16
CA CYS A 175 -11.30 6.39 -7.08
C CYS A 175 -10.07 5.65 -6.54
N ARG A 176 -9.88 5.60 -5.23
CA ARG A 176 -8.72 4.96 -4.60
C ARG A 176 -8.81 3.42 -4.59
N PHE A 177 -9.95 2.87 -4.18
CA PHE A 177 -10.09 1.45 -3.86
C PHE A 177 -10.88 0.65 -4.89
N GLU A 178 -11.89 1.25 -5.52
CA GLU A 178 -12.80 0.52 -6.44
C GLU A 178 -12.34 0.59 -7.90
N LYS A 179 -11.69 1.69 -8.31
CA LYS A 179 -11.27 1.93 -9.69
C LYS A 179 -9.83 1.51 -9.94
N LYS A 180 -9.63 0.19 -10.08
CA LYS A 180 -8.33 -0.45 -10.30
C LYS A 180 -8.13 -1.03 -11.70
N ASN A 181 -9.03 -0.76 -12.65
CA ASN A 181 -8.81 -1.18 -14.03
C ASN A 181 -8.11 -0.07 -14.81
N THR A 182 -7.15 -0.44 -15.65
CA THR A 182 -6.45 0.50 -16.52
C THR A 182 -7.42 1.23 -17.46
N SER A 183 -8.53 0.60 -17.83
CA SER A 183 -9.62 1.20 -18.62
C SER A 183 -10.40 2.31 -17.93
N ASP A 184 -10.35 2.40 -16.59
CA ASP A 184 -11.04 3.47 -15.84
C ASP A 184 -10.29 4.82 -15.94
N TRP A 185 -9.06 4.83 -16.46
CA TRP A 185 -8.13 5.94 -16.35
C TRP A 185 -7.55 6.37 -17.70
N THR A 186 -7.39 7.69 -17.88
CA THR A 186 -6.61 8.25 -18.97
C THR A 186 -5.18 8.49 -18.48
N ILE A 187 -4.22 7.72 -19.00
CA ILE A 187 -2.81 7.82 -18.62
C ILE A 187 -2.17 9.03 -19.33
N GLU A 188 -1.60 9.94 -18.56
CA GLU A 188 -0.89 11.13 -19.06
C GLU A 188 0.59 10.82 -19.33
N GLY A 189 1.22 10.02 -18.47
CA GLY A 189 2.64 9.69 -18.60
C GLY A 189 3.27 9.13 -17.32
N PRO A 190 4.59 8.91 -17.29
CA PRO A 190 5.30 8.48 -16.10
C PRO A 190 5.38 9.60 -15.05
N THR A 191 5.17 9.25 -13.79
CA THR A 191 5.33 10.19 -12.67
C THR A 191 6.80 10.55 -12.46
N THR A 192 7.06 11.79 -12.04
CA THR A 192 8.42 12.22 -11.69
C THR A 192 8.77 11.72 -10.28
N ILE A 193 9.83 10.93 -10.15
CA ILE A 193 10.29 10.33 -8.89
C ILE A 193 11.66 10.91 -8.54
N SER A 194 11.88 11.16 -7.24
CA SER A 194 13.22 11.54 -6.75
C SER A 194 14.24 10.45 -7.05
N ARG A 195 15.42 10.87 -7.53
CA ARG A 195 16.57 9.97 -7.82
C ARG A 195 17.07 9.23 -6.57
N HIS A 196 16.85 9.79 -5.38
CA HIS A 196 17.28 9.17 -4.12
C HIS A 196 16.28 8.12 -3.62
N SER A 197 15.07 8.06 -4.18
CA SER A 197 14.08 7.06 -3.80
C SER A 197 14.44 5.69 -4.38
N VAL A 198 14.27 4.63 -3.57
CA VAL A 198 14.36 3.23 -4.02
C VAL A 198 13.36 2.94 -5.14
N ILE A 199 12.26 3.70 -5.19
CA ILE A 199 11.26 3.58 -6.26
C ILE A 199 11.85 3.98 -7.62
N SER A 200 12.90 4.80 -7.68
CA SER A 200 13.54 5.15 -8.96
C SER A 200 14.36 3.99 -9.57
N ALA A 201 14.62 2.92 -8.81
CA ALA A 201 15.42 1.80 -9.29
C ALA A 201 14.74 1.11 -10.49
N GLY A 202 15.41 1.12 -11.64
CA GLY A 202 14.89 0.52 -12.87
C GLY A 202 13.84 1.37 -13.62
N HIS A 203 13.57 2.59 -13.15
CA HIS A 203 12.71 3.54 -13.84
C HIS A 203 13.53 4.59 -14.58
N TYR A 204 13.43 4.57 -15.91
CA TYR A 204 14.16 5.46 -16.79
C TYR A 204 13.17 6.30 -17.59
N VAL A 205 13.35 7.62 -17.57
CA VAL A 205 12.55 8.55 -18.36
C VAL A 205 13.14 8.64 -19.77
N GLY A 206 12.29 8.59 -20.80
CA GLY A 206 12.72 8.73 -22.20
C GLY A 206 13.35 7.48 -22.81
N THR A 207 13.24 6.31 -22.17
CA THR A 207 13.68 5.05 -22.81
C THR A 207 12.79 4.71 -23.99
N VAL A 208 13.41 4.56 -25.16
CA VAL A 208 12.76 4.03 -26.35
C VAL A 208 12.85 2.52 -26.30
N THR A 209 11.72 1.83 -26.07
CA THR A 209 11.67 0.38 -26.22
C THR A 209 11.92 0.05 -27.69
N PRO A 210 12.98 -0.70 -28.04
CA PRO A 210 13.21 -1.06 -29.43
C PRO A 210 12.00 -1.87 -29.93
N PRO A 211 11.53 -1.62 -31.17
CA PRO A 211 10.43 -2.39 -31.73
C PRO A 211 10.82 -3.86 -31.79
N ASP A 212 9.88 -4.74 -31.41
CA ASP A 212 10.11 -6.19 -31.42
C ASP A 212 10.52 -6.66 -32.83
N PRO A 213 11.75 -7.16 -33.00
CA PRO A 213 12.24 -7.58 -34.30
C PRO A 213 11.41 -8.72 -34.90
N LEU A 214 10.81 -9.59 -34.05
CA LEU A 214 9.98 -10.71 -34.52
C LEU A 214 8.72 -10.23 -35.22
N LYS A 215 8.02 -9.22 -34.68
CA LYS A 215 6.83 -8.65 -35.33
C LYS A 215 7.14 -8.10 -36.72
N LYS A 216 8.32 -7.48 -36.89
CA LYS A 216 8.78 -6.92 -38.16
C LYS A 216 9.10 -8.03 -39.18
N VAL A 217 9.78 -9.09 -38.76
CA VAL A 217 10.16 -10.22 -39.62
C VAL A 217 8.95 -11.09 -40.00
N LEU A 218 8.00 -11.27 -39.08
CA LEU A 218 6.82 -12.12 -39.28
C LEU A 218 5.64 -11.40 -39.94
N HIS A 219 5.82 -10.15 -40.38
CA HIS A 219 4.76 -9.32 -40.97
C HIS A 219 3.48 -9.27 -40.12
N GLY A 220 3.64 -9.18 -38.80
CA GLY A 220 2.52 -9.18 -37.84
C GLY A 220 1.89 -10.55 -37.55
N ARG A 221 2.38 -11.64 -38.14
CA ARG A 221 1.97 -13.00 -37.73
C ARG A 221 2.62 -13.35 -36.39
N GLN A 222 1.85 -13.98 -35.51
CA GLN A 222 2.42 -14.52 -34.26
C GLN A 222 3.22 -15.78 -34.57
N PRO A 223 4.43 -15.94 -33.99
CA PRO A 223 5.21 -17.15 -34.14
C PRO A 223 4.49 -18.32 -33.46
N HIS A 224 4.50 -19.49 -34.10
CA HIS A 224 4.07 -20.71 -33.44
C HIS A 224 5.14 -21.15 -32.44
N LEU A 225 4.91 -20.87 -31.15
CA LEU A 225 5.81 -21.22 -30.07
C LEU A 225 5.74 -22.74 -29.83
N LEU A 226 6.83 -23.46 -30.12
CA LEU A 226 6.93 -24.90 -29.84
C LEU A 226 6.98 -25.21 -28.34
N LEU A 227 7.55 -24.27 -27.57
CA LEU A 227 7.61 -24.31 -26.12
C LEU A 227 7.21 -22.91 -25.62
N ASP A 228 5.96 -22.78 -25.18
CA ASP A 228 5.48 -21.54 -24.55
C ASP A 228 5.86 -21.55 -23.08
N ILE A 229 6.63 -20.54 -22.65
CA ILE A 229 7.05 -20.38 -21.26
C ILE A 229 5.84 -20.29 -20.33
N HIS A 230 4.75 -19.67 -20.77
CA HIS A 230 3.54 -19.50 -19.96
C HIS A 230 2.83 -20.84 -19.72
N ASN A 231 2.86 -21.74 -20.70
CA ASN A 231 2.22 -23.06 -20.61
C ASN A 231 3.10 -24.12 -19.94
N ILE A 232 4.42 -24.00 -20.05
CA ILE A 232 5.36 -25.06 -19.60
C ILE A 232 5.96 -24.78 -18.24
N SER A 233 6.31 -23.52 -17.96
CA SER A 233 6.99 -23.17 -16.71
C SER A 233 6.02 -22.94 -15.56
N GLU A 234 4.72 -22.79 -15.84
CA GLU A 234 3.70 -22.34 -14.88
C GLU A 234 4.00 -20.95 -14.27
N VAL A 235 4.99 -20.22 -14.80
CA VAL A 235 5.39 -18.89 -14.34
C VAL A 235 4.73 -17.81 -15.20
N ASN A 236 4.22 -16.76 -14.56
CA ASN A 236 3.56 -15.61 -15.22
C ASN A 236 2.43 -16.04 -16.16
N GLN A 237 1.48 -16.83 -15.67
CA GLN A 237 0.32 -17.26 -16.45
C GLN A 237 -0.51 -16.03 -16.90
N PRO A 238 -0.85 -15.91 -18.20
CA PRO A 238 -1.50 -14.72 -18.75
C PRO A 238 -2.94 -14.52 -18.25
N ASP A 239 -3.61 -15.60 -17.83
CA ASP A 239 -4.99 -15.56 -17.32
C ASP A 239 -5.05 -15.25 -15.81
N VAL A 240 -3.90 -15.16 -15.13
CA VAL A 240 -3.82 -14.94 -13.68
C VAL A 240 -3.54 -13.47 -13.39
N HIS A 241 -4.56 -12.79 -12.85
CA HIS A 241 -4.44 -11.40 -12.45
C HIS A 241 -3.83 -11.24 -11.05
N LEU A 242 -2.54 -10.90 -11.00
CA LEU A 242 -1.77 -10.75 -9.75
C LEU A 242 -2.38 -9.73 -8.78
N SER A 243 -3.01 -8.69 -9.33
CA SER A 243 -3.71 -7.65 -8.56
C SER A 243 -5.00 -8.15 -7.90
N GLU A 244 -5.61 -9.21 -8.43
CA GLU A 244 -6.86 -9.80 -7.93
C GLU A 244 -6.63 -11.02 -7.03
N ILE A 245 -5.41 -11.57 -7.02
CA ILE A 245 -5.04 -12.70 -6.16
C ILE A 245 -5.37 -12.38 -4.70
N GLU A 246 -6.17 -13.26 -4.10
CA GLU A 246 -6.38 -13.27 -2.67
C GLU A 246 -5.05 -13.59 -1.98
N GLY A 247 -4.72 -12.83 -0.93
CA GLY A 247 -3.40 -12.94 -0.30
C GLY A 247 -3.10 -14.34 0.26
N PRO A 248 -1.84 -14.57 0.66
CA PRO A 248 -1.44 -15.88 1.16
C PRO A 248 -2.29 -16.27 2.37
N ALA A 249 -2.72 -17.53 2.44
CA ALA A 249 -3.41 -18.04 3.61
C ALA A 249 -2.56 -17.84 4.86
N VAL A 250 -3.20 -17.36 5.93
CA VAL A 250 -2.58 -17.29 7.27
C VAL A 250 -2.78 -18.63 7.98
N GLY A 251 -2.03 -18.89 9.06
CA GLY A 251 -2.14 -20.16 9.81
C GLY A 251 -3.56 -20.54 10.28
N LYS A 252 -4.50 -19.58 10.31
CA LYS A 252 -5.93 -19.81 10.61
C LYS A 252 -6.79 -20.16 9.39
N THR A 253 -6.38 -19.75 8.19
CA THR A 253 -7.09 -20.00 6.93
C THR A 253 -6.40 -21.03 6.06
N PHE A 254 -5.22 -21.50 6.48
CA PHE A 254 -4.46 -22.54 5.80
C PHE A 254 -5.15 -23.88 6.04
N ASP A 255 -5.69 -24.45 4.98
CA ASP A 255 -6.39 -25.74 4.95
C ASP A 255 -5.46 -26.93 4.65
N GLY A 256 -4.16 -26.67 4.49
CA GLY A 256 -3.16 -27.69 4.15
C GLY A 256 -2.82 -27.75 2.67
N GLU A 257 -3.50 -26.99 1.81
CA GLU A 257 -3.20 -26.96 0.38
C GLU A 257 -2.04 -26.03 0.04
N VAL A 258 -1.17 -26.45 -0.89
CA VAL A 258 0.04 -25.71 -1.30
C VAL A 258 -0.31 -24.35 -1.94
N HIS A 259 -1.51 -24.22 -2.50
CA HIS A 259 -2.05 -23.00 -3.12
C HIS A 259 -3.20 -22.38 -2.32
N ALA A 260 -3.30 -22.67 -1.03
CA ALA A 260 -4.32 -22.10 -0.17
C ALA A 260 -4.29 -20.56 -0.23
N SER A 261 -5.31 -19.99 -0.85
CA SER A 261 -5.54 -18.55 -0.90
C SER A 261 -6.52 -18.18 0.20
N GLY A 262 -6.17 -17.17 1.00
CA GLY A 262 -7.08 -16.60 1.97
C GLY A 262 -7.53 -15.22 1.51
N LYS A 263 -8.83 -14.93 1.59
CA LYS A 263 -9.23 -13.54 1.81
C LYS A 263 -8.48 -13.10 3.06
N ASN A 264 -7.54 -12.18 2.93
CA ASN A 264 -6.89 -11.50 4.05
C ASN A 264 -7.93 -10.63 4.79
N VAL A 265 -8.94 -11.27 5.35
CA VAL A 265 -9.83 -10.77 6.39
C VAL A 265 -9.14 -11.01 7.73
N THR A 266 -7.86 -10.63 7.82
CA THR A 266 -7.18 -10.53 9.10
C THR A 266 -7.52 -9.15 9.68
N ASP A 267 -7.96 -8.96 10.92
CA ASP A 267 -8.14 -9.89 12.03
C ASP A 267 -9.13 -9.30 13.07
N VAL A 268 -10.45 -9.47 12.90
CA VAL A 268 -11.39 -9.44 14.04
C VAL A 268 -12.48 -10.50 13.81
N LYS A 269 -12.22 -11.71 14.27
CA LYS A 269 -13.28 -12.49 14.90
C LYS A 269 -12.95 -12.57 16.39
N ILE A 270 -13.78 -11.88 17.16
CA ILE A 270 -13.90 -12.01 18.60
C ILE A 270 -14.11 -13.50 18.91
N GLY A 271 -13.24 -14.11 19.71
CA GLY A 271 -13.53 -15.40 20.38
C GLY A 271 -12.48 -16.50 20.28
N LEU A 272 -11.86 -16.77 21.44
CA LEU A 272 -11.28 -18.03 21.92
C LEU A 272 -9.96 -18.52 21.29
N GLY A 273 -8.84 -18.04 21.87
CA GLY A 273 -7.58 -18.78 21.88
C GLY A 273 -6.34 -17.87 21.81
N PRO A 274 -5.33 -18.04 22.68
CA PRO A 274 -4.06 -17.35 22.54
C PRO A 274 -3.38 -17.83 21.25
N ASN A 275 -3.13 -16.91 20.31
CA ASN A 275 -2.20 -17.14 19.21
C ASN A 275 -0.80 -17.37 19.81
N LYS A 276 -0.45 -18.63 20.11
CA LYS A 276 0.90 -18.99 20.57
C LYS A 276 1.93 -19.05 19.43
N GLU A 277 1.51 -19.01 18.18
CA GLU A 277 2.45 -19.06 17.03
C GLU A 277 2.02 -18.08 15.93
N GLY A 278 2.00 -16.79 16.26
CA GLY A 278 1.96 -15.74 15.25
C GLY A 278 3.32 -15.64 14.54
N THR A 279 3.32 -15.62 13.21
CA THR A 279 4.48 -15.40 12.33
C THR A 279 5.04 -13.96 12.38
N ASP A 280 4.90 -13.29 13.52
CA ASP A 280 5.39 -11.96 13.77
C ASP A 280 6.69 -12.08 14.59
N SER A 281 7.78 -11.49 14.10
CA SER A 281 9.10 -11.45 14.74
C SER A 281 9.14 -10.69 16.08
N THR A 282 7.98 -10.44 16.67
CA THR A 282 7.78 -9.79 17.96
C THR A 282 7.32 -10.75 19.06
N ASN A 283 7.37 -12.08 18.85
CA ASN A 283 7.14 -13.04 19.93
C ASN A 283 8.27 -12.95 20.97
N PRO A 284 8.00 -12.53 22.23
CA PRO A 284 9.02 -12.44 23.27
C PRO A 284 9.38 -13.82 23.88
N GLU A 285 8.73 -14.92 23.44
CA GLU A 285 9.06 -16.29 23.86
C GLU A 285 9.99 -17.05 22.87
N ARG A 286 10.89 -16.34 22.20
CA ARG A 286 12.14 -16.91 21.67
C ARG A 286 13.35 -16.05 22.00
#